data_AF-A0A956U0R1-F1
#
_entry.id   AF-A0A956U0R1-F1
#
_cell.length_a   1.000
_cell.length_b   1.000
_cell.length_c   1.000
_cell.angle_alpha   90.00
_cell.angle_beta   90.00
_cell.angle_gamma   90.00
#
_symmetry.space_group_name_H-M   'P 1'
#
loop_
_entity.id
_entity.type
_entity.pdbx_description
1 polymer ?
#
loop_
_entity_poly.entity_id
_entity_poly.type
_entity_poly.pdbx_seq_one_letter_code
_entity_poly.pdbx_strand_id
1 'polypeptide(L)'
;MKNKGPFVDISLVIIFSTAATFLFSYIAYVILQNKYPAFLPLWYTWDAQHYVEIAMDWYTSSTVEERNLQIVFFPLYPLLIKIVAFFVGSYVAAGLWVSNLAFAGAA
;
A
#
# COMPACT_ATOMS: atom_id res chain seq x y z
N MET A 1 -37.59 -1.30 18.25
CA MET A 1 -36.19 -0.97 17.87
C MET A 1 -35.50 -2.28 17.51
N LYS A 2 -35.11 -2.48 16.24
CA LYS A 2 -34.45 -3.73 15.80
C LYS A 2 -33.07 -3.78 16.46
N ASN A 3 -32.86 -4.76 17.34
CA ASN A 3 -31.57 -4.99 18.00
C ASN A 3 -30.56 -5.37 16.90
N LYS A 4 -29.69 -4.44 16.51
CA LYS A 4 -28.63 -4.73 15.54
C LYS A 4 -27.63 -5.63 16.27
N GLY A 5 -27.38 -6.82 15.73
CA GLY A 5 -26.44 -7.75 16.35
C GLY A 5 -25.02 -7.16 16.40
N PRO A 6 -24.15 -7.65 17.31
CA PRO A 6 -22.82 -7.08 17.56
C PRO A 6 -21.93 -7.01 16.30
N PHE A 7 -22.17 -7.89 15.32
CA PHE A 7 -21.47 -7.89 14.04
C PHE A 7 -21.69 -6.62 13.20
N VAL A 8 -22.87 -6.00 13.31
CA VAL A 8 -23.18 -4.77 12.57
C VAL A 8 -22.38 -3.61 13.13
N ASP A 9 -22.25 -3.51 14.45
CA ASP A 9 -21.51 -2.44 15.11
C ASP A 9 -20.00 -2.55 14.82
N ILE A 10 -19.45 -3.76 14.87
CA ILE A 10 -18.04 -4.01 14.53
C ILE A 10 -17.76 -3.64 13.06
N SER A 11 -18.65 -4.02 12.14
CA SER A 11 -18.48 -3.71 10.72
C SER A 11 -18.50 -2.20 10.47
N LEU A 12 -19.38 -1.46 11.16
CA LEU A 12 -19.43 0.00 11.06
C LEU A 12 -18.15 0.65 11.57
N VAL A 13 -17.60 0.17 12.69
CA VAL A 13 -16.34 0.67 13.24
C VAL A 13 -15.20 0.46 12.24
N ILE A 14 -15.11 -0.71 11.60
CA ILE A 14 -14.07 -1.02 10.60
C ILE A 14 -14.20 -0.10 9.38
N ILE A 15 -15.40 0.08 8.84
CA ILE A 15 -15.63 0.95 7.68
C ILE A 15 -15.26 2.39 8.03
N PHE A 16 -15.68 2.86 9.20
CA PHE A 16 -15.40 4.22 9.65
C PHE A 16 -13.90 4.45 9.87
N SER A 17 -13.21 3.56 10.59
CA SER A 17 -11.78 3.68 10.83
C SER A 17 -10.98 3.65 9.52
N THR A 18 -11.37 2.78 8.60
CA THR A 18 -10.77 2.69 7.26
C THR A 18 -10.94 4.01 6.51
N ALA A 19 -12.16 4.54 6.43
CA ALA A 19 -12.43 5.82 5.75
C ALA A 19 -11.65 6.98 6.38
N ALA A 20 -11.55 7.01 7.71
CA ALA A 20 -10.79 8.02 8.45
C ALA A 20 -9.28 7.94 8.12
N THR A 21 -8.70 6.73 8.06
CA THR A 21 -7.29 6.53 7.67
C THR A 21 -7.03 7.00 6.24
N PHE A 22 -7.91 6.69 5.28
CA PHE A 22 -7.76 7.17 3.90
C PHE A 22 -7.85 8.68 3.79
N LEU A 23 -8.80 9.30 4.50
CA LEU A 23 -8.94 10.76 4.52
C LEU A 23 -7.71 11.42 5.13
N PHE A 24 -7.22 10.90 6.26
CA PHE A 24 -5.99 11.39 6.90
C PHE A 24 -4.80 11.29 5.96
N SER A 25 -4.60 10.13 5.32
CA SER A 25 -3.50 9.93 4.36
C SER A 25 -3.57 10.91 3.18
N TYR A 26 -4.78 11.14 2.62
CA TYR A 26 -4.98 12.11 1.55
C TYR A 26 -4.62 13.54 1.97
N ILE A 27 -5.13 13.99 3.13
CA ILE A 27 -4.85 15.34 3.65
C ILE A 27 -3.35 15.49 3.94
N ALA A 28 -2.73 14.50 4.57
CA ALA A 28 -1.31 14.50 4.86
C ALA A 28 -0.49 14.60 3.57
N TYR A 29 -0.84 13.84 2.52
CA TYR A 29 -0.18 13.93 1.22
C TYR A 29 -0.31 15.33 0.62
N VAL A 30 -1.50 15.92 0.61
CA VAL A 30 -1.73 17.26 0.06
C VAL A 30 -0.92 18.31 0.81
N ILE A 31 -0.84 18.24 2.14
CA ILE A 31 -0.08 19.19 2.96
C ILE A 31 1.43 19.03 2.74
N LEU A 32 1.94 17.79 2.78
CA LEU A 32 3.38 17.51 2.73
C LEU A 32 3.96 17.67 1.32
N GLN A 33 3.22 17.25 0.29
CA GLN A 33 3.69 17.25 -1.10
C GLN A 33 3.17 18.43 -1.92
N ASN A 34 2.25 19.22 -1.37
CA ASN A 34 1.59 20.35 -2.04
C ASN A 34 1.03 19.98 -3.44
N LYS A 35 0.48 18.78 -3.55
CA LYS A 35 -0.06 18.20 -4.79
C LYS A 35 -1.37 17.49 -4.51
N TYR A 36 -2.28 17.50 -5.50
CA TYR A 36 -3.51 16.71 -5.46
C TYR A 36 -3.30 15.41 -6.21
N PRO A 37 -3.09 14.28 -5.51
CA PRO A 37 -2.81 13.01 -6.15
C PRO A 37 -4.07 12.43 -6.79
N ALA A 38 -3.90 11.76 -7.93
CA ALA A 38 -4.91 10.80 -8.37
C ALA A 38 -5.00 9.64 -7.38
N PHE A 39 -6.06 8.82 -7.48
CA PHE A 39 -6.31 7.73 -6.55
C PHE A 39 -5.16 6.71 -6.48
N LEU A 40 -4.59 6.32 -7.63
CA LEU A 40 -3.55 5.29 -7.66
C LEU A 40 -2.21 5.75 -7.02
N PRO A 41 -1.71 6.97 -7.27
CA PRO A 41 -0.54 7.52 -6.56
C PRO A 41 -0.63 7.55 -5.03
N LEU A 42 -1.83 7.65 -4.44
CA LEU A 42 -1.98 7.58 -2.98
C LEU A 42 -1.48 6.25 -2.40
N TRP A 43 -1.56 5.17 -3.18
CA TRP A 43 -1.07 3.85 -2.81
C TRP A 43 0.44 3.68 -2.98
N TYR A 44 1.12 4.68 -3.55
CA TYR A 44 2.58 4.76 -3.69
C TYR A 44 3.16 5.81 -2.74
N THR A 45 2.70 5.81 -1.49
CA THR A 45 3.21 6.73 -0.45
C THR A 45 3.66 5.91 0.75
N TRP A 46 4.56 6.47 1.57
CA TRP A 46 5.08 5.85 2.79
C TRP A 46 5.90 4.58 2.49
N ASP A 47 5.72 3.51 3.26
CA ASP A 47 6.47 2.27 3.08
C ASP A 47 6.19 1.57 1.74
N ALA A 48 5.01 1.81 1.14
CA ALA A 48 4.68 1.25 -0.17
C ALA A 48 5.65 1.71 -1.26
N GLN A 49 6.19 2.93 -1.13
CA GLN A 49 7.19 3.47 -2.05
C GLN A 49 8.43 2.56 -2.09
N HIS A 50 8.99 2.21 -0.93
CA HIS A 50 10.17 1.36 -0.84
C HIS A 50 9.95 -0.03 -1.46
N TYR A 51 8.81 -0.66 -1.19
CA TYR A 51 8.51 -1.97 -1.77
C TYR A 51 8.39 -1.95 -3.30
N VAL A 52 7.77 -0.90 -3.84
CA VAL A 52 7.60 -0.73 -5.28
C VAL A 52 8.94 -0.35 -5.95
N GLU A 53 9.76 0.49 -5.35
CA GLU A 53 11.12 0.81 -5.82
C GLU A 53 12.01 -0.43 -5.85
N ILE A 54 12.02 -1.23 -4.78
CA ILE A 54 12.77 -2.49 -4.75
C ILE A 54 12.22 -3.48 -5.80
N ALA A 55 10.92 -3.49 -6.07
CA ALA A 55 10.36 -4.35 -7.13
C ALA A 55 10.84 -3.92 -8.53
N MET A 56 10.92 -2.62 -8.78
CA MET A 56 11.41 -2.03 -10.04
C MET A 56 12.90 -2.31 -10.21
N ASP A 57 13.72 -1.76 -9.31
CA ASP A 57 15.16 -1.60 -9.50
C ASP A 57 15.99 -2.57 -8.65
N TRP A 58 15.33 -3.47 -7.90
CA TRP A 58 15.98 -4.31 -6.89
C TRP A 58 16.61 -3.45 -5.78
N TYR A 59 17.47 -4.03 -4.94
CA TYR A 59 18.22 -3.31 -3.91
C TYR A 59 19.36 -2.45 -4.52
N THR A 60 19.04 -1.67 -5.54
CA THR A 60 19.90 -0.60 -6.05
C THR A 60 19.42 0.74 -5.53
N SER A 61 20.37 1.54 -5.07
CA SER A 61 20.07 2.85 -4.48
C SER A 61 21.14 3.83 -4.93
N SER A 62 20.74 5.07 -5.18
CA SER A 62 21.62 6.13 -5.70
C SER A 62 22.55 6.64 -4.59
N THR A 63 22.11 6.54 -3.33
CA THR A 63 22.87 6.92 -2.15
C THR A 63 23.00 5.77 -1.13
N VAL A 64 23.99 5.85 -0.24
CA VAL A 64 24.19 4.87 0.85
C VAL A 64 23.04 4.92 1.87
N GLU A 65 22.48 6.10 2.10
CA GLU A 65 21.38 6.32 3.05
C GLU A 65 20.08 5.63 2.57
N GLU A 66 19.71 5.82 1.31
CA GLU A 66 18.59 5.12 0.67
C GLU A 66 18.75 3.59 0.71
N ARG A 67 19.98 3.10 0.52
CA ARG A 67 20.29 1.66 0.56
C ARG A 67 20.05 1.07 1.94
N ASN A 68 20.45 1.79 2.98
CA ASN A 68 20.25 1.36 4.37
C ASN A 68 18.77 1.32 4.76
N LEU A 69 17.94 2.16 4.14
CA LEU A 69 16.50 2.12 4.33
C LEU A 69 15.85 0.95 3.57
N GLN A 70 16.38 0.55 2.41
CA GLN A 70 15.81 -0.55 1.63
C GLN A 70 16.08 -1.94 2.24
N ILE A 71 17.22 -2.16 2.92
CA ILE A 71 17.61 -3.50 3.44
C ILE A 71 16.67 -4.06 4.50
N VAL A 72 15.86 -3.24 5.18
CA VAL A 72 14.93 -3.71 6.21
C VAL A 72 13.67 -4.36 5.61
N PHE A 73 13.43 -4.17 4.31
CA PHE A 73 12.29 -4.72 3.61
C PHE A 73 12.61 -6.09 3.05
N PHE A 74 11.82 -7.11 3.44
CA PHE A 74 12.05 -8.49 3.04
C PHE A 74 11.77 -8.73 1.55
N PRO A 75 12.60 -9.51 0.82
CA PRO A 75 12.57 -9.55 -0.65
C PRO A 75 11.37 -10.28 -1.26
N LEU A 76 10.67 -11.14 -0.49
CA LEU A 76 9.57 -11.93 -1.04
C LEU A 76 8.45 -11.06 -1.61
N TYR A 77 8.04 -10.02 -0.90
CA TYR A 77 6.94 -9.17 -1.35
C TYR A 77 7.31 -8.36 -2.61
N PRO A 78 8.45 -7.62 -2.68
CA PRO A 78 8.92 -7.02 -3.92
C PRO A 78 9.07 -7.99 -5.09
N LEU A 79 9.52 -9.22 -4.85
CA LEU A 79 9.66 -10.23 -5.89
C LEU A 79 8.29 -10.62 -6.48
N LEU A 80 7.28 -10.82 -5.63
CA LEU A 80 5.92 -11.08 -6.08
C LEU A 80 5.34 -9.90 -6.84
N ILE A 81 5.57 -8.66 -6.39
CA ILE A 81 5.18 -7.45 -7.12
C ILE A 81 5.80 -7.47 -8.52
N LYS A 82 7.11 -7.73 -8.63
CA LYS A 82 7.81 -7.76 -9.91
C LYS A 82 7.23 -8.80 -10.87
N ILE A 83 6.93 -10.00 -10.37
CA ILE A 83 6.28 -11.07 -11.16
C ILE A 83 4.90 -10.62 -11.65
N VAL A 84 4.06 -10.05 -10.79
CA VAL A 84 2.71 -9.61 -11.18
C VAL A 84 2.77 -8.38 -12.09
N ALA A 85 3.72 -7.47 -11.87
CA ALA A 85 3.92 -6.27 -12.67
C ALA A 85 4.28 -6.61 -14.12
N PHE A 86 4.98 -7.73 -14.36
CA PHE A 86 5.23 -8.24 -15.70
C PHE A 86 3.93 -8.48 -16.49
N PHE A 87 2.84 -8.90 -15.83
CA PHE A 87 1.54 -9.13 -16.47
C PHE A 87 0.64 -7.89 -16.50
N VAL A 88 0.68 -7.06 -15.46
CA VAL A 88 -0.23 -5.92 -15.29
C VAL A 88 0.32 -4.61 -15.90
N GLY A 89 1.64 -4.51 -16.08
CA GLY A 89 2.31 -3.32 -16.61
C GLY A 89 2.45 -2.15 -15.63
N SER A 90 2.04 -2.33 -14.36
CA SER A 90 2.18 -1.32 -13.31
C SER A 90 2.57 -1.96 -11.99
N TYR A 91 3.67 -1.49 -11.39
CA TYR A 91 4.17 -1.99 -10.11
C TYR A 91 3.25 -1.63 -8.94
N VAL A 92 2.64 -0.45 -8.96
CA VAL A 92 1.67 -0.03 -7.92
C VAL A 92 0.42 -0.91 -7.99
N ALA A 93 -0.12 -1.13 -9.19
CA ALA A 93 -1.26 -2.02 -9.36
C ALA A 93 -0.92 -3.48 -8.99
N ALA A 94 0.29 -3.94 -9.33
CA ALA A 94 0.77 -5.26 -8.94
C ALA A 94 0.87 -5.41 -7.41
N GLY A 95 1.34 -4.39 -6.68
CA GLY A 95 1.34 -4.37 -5.21
C GLY A 95 -0.06 -4.54 -4.62
N LEU A 96 -1.06 -3.86 -5.20
CA LEU A 96 -2.46 -4.03 -4.79
C LEU A 96 -2.96 -5.45 -5.08
N TRP A 97 -2.67 -6.01 -6.26
CA TRP A 97 -3.06 -7.39 -6.59
C TRP A 97 -2.45 -8.41 -5.62
N VAL A 98 -1.14 -8.34 -5.38
CA VAL A 98 -0.44 -9.25 -4.47
C VAL A 98 -1.02 -9.14 -3.05
N SER A 99 -1.24 -7.92 -2.55
CA SER A 99 -1.81 -7.70 -1.21
C SER A 99 -3.21 -8.29 -1.07
N ASN A 100 -4.09 -8.07 -2.06
CA ASN A 100 -5.47 -8.58 -2.01
C ASN A 100 -5.52 -10.11 -2.17
N LEU A 101 -4.67 -10.69 -3.02
CA LEU A 101 -4.57 -12.15 -3.16
C LEU A 101 -4.04 -12.81 -1.88
N ALA A 102 -3.04 -12.21 -1.24
CA ALA A 102 -2.51 -12.70 0.04
C ALA A 102 -3.57 -12.63 1.15
N PHE A 103 -4.34 -11.53 1.21
CA PHE A 103 -5.46 -11.40 2.14
C PHE A 103 -6.54 -12.45 1.89
N ALA A 104 -6.94 -12.66 0.63
CA ALA A 104 -7.94 -13.65 0.26
C ALA A 104 -7.49 -15.10 0.55
N GLY A 105 -6.19 -15.40 0.40
CA GLY A 105 -5.65 -16.72 0.73
C GLY A 105 -5.42 -16.97 2.21
N ALA A 106 -5.45 -15.93 3.05
CA ALA A 106 -5.36 -16.04 4.50
C ALA A 106 -6.72 -16.18 5.20
N ALA A 107 -7.81 -15.83 4.50
CA ALA A 107 -9.19 -15.95 4.95
C ALA A 107 -9.72 -17.39 4.82
#